data_AF-A0A972Z2X1-F1
#
_entry.id   AF-A0A972Z2X1-F1
#
_cell.length_a   1.000
_cell.length_b   1.000
_cell.length_c   1.000
_cell.angle_alpha   90.00
_cell.angle_beta   90.00
_cell.angle_gamma   90.00
#
_symmetry.space_group_name_H-M   'P 1'
#
loop_
_entity.id
_entity.type
_entity.pdbx_description
1 polymer ?
#
loop_
_entity_poly.entity_id
_entity_poly.type
_entity_poly.pdbx_seq_one_letter_code
_entity_poly.pdbx_strand_id
1 'polypeptide(L)'
;MRLVNAVWINHSWSVPLYVAPRGLGTSLVPYAGDNPARHGEAFALTFDLIDHPLELTTSAGTCDGFDLEPMTVAEFYRRTMALRADAELPVTINTTPNEIADSIDSPDDTTHHTYDRDRIHSLWQALVQIDRVFTRFRADYWGKASPVHFF
;
A
#
# COMPACT_ATOMS: atom_id res chain seq x y z
N MET A 1 -5.45 -4.80 -2.79
CA MET A 1 -5.42 -5.73 -1.63
C MET A 1 -6.57 -5.50 -0.64
N ARG A 2 -6.71 -4.31 -0.04
CA ARG A 2 -7.85 -4.02 0.84
C ARG A 2 -9.21 -4.18 0.15
N LEU A 3 -9.32 -3.82 -1.13
CA LEU A 3 -10.55 -3.95 -1.92
C LEU A 3 -11.20 -5.34 -1.85
N VAL A 4 -10.37 -6.38 -1.84
CA VAL A 4 -10.82 -7.79 -1.82
C VAL A 4 -11.06 -8.27 -0.39
N ASN A 5 -10.33 -7.71 0.59
CA ASN A 5 -10.32 -8.22 1.96
C ASN A 5 -11.23 -7.45 2.94
N ALA A 6 -11.60 -6.20 2.62
CA ALA A 6 -12.47 -5.40 3.46
C ALA A 6 -13.90 -5.38 2.90
N VAL A 7 -14.86 -5.19 3.79
CA VAL A 7 -16.24 -4.89 3.40
C VAL A 7 -16.26 -3.68 2.49
N TRP A 8 -17.04 -3.74 1.42
CA TRP A 8 -17.20 -2.63 0.49
C TRP A 8 -17.81 -1.42 1.20
N ILE A 9 -17.08 -0.31 1.22
CA ILE A 9 -17.55 0.97 1.76
C ILE A 9 -17.49 1.99 0.62
N ASN A 10 -18.56 2.80 0.50
CA ASN A 10 -18.87 3.78 -0.54
C ASN A 10 -17.68 4.21 -1.43
N HIS A 11 -17.84 4.00 -2.74
CA HIS A 11 -16.90 4.42 -3.79
C HIS A 11 -15.46 3.91 -3.62
N SER A 12 -15.26 2.79 -2.91
CA SER A 12 -13.95 2.21 -2.62
C SER A 12 -12.97 3.18 -1.94
N TRP A 13 -13.45 4.24 -1.27
CA TRP A 13 -12.60 5.27 -0.65
C TRP A 13 -11.66 4.73 0.44
N SER A 14 -11.79 3.44 0.80
CA SER A 14 -10.95 2.75 1.77
C SER A 14 -9.63 2.23 1.22
N VAL A 15 -9.37 2.34 -0.10
CA VAL A 15 -8.16 1.79 -0.75
C VAL A 15 -6.97 2.74 -1.02
N PRO A 16 -6.83 3.93 -0.41
CA PRO A 16 -5.63 4.72 -0.59
C PRO A 16 -4.48 4.16 0.26
N LEU A 17 -3.28 4.66 -0.02
CA LEU A 17 -2.21 4.68 0.95
C LEU A 17 -2.34 5.94 1.83
N TYR A 18 -2.17 5.77 3.13
CA TYR A 18 -2.18 6.84 4.11
C TYR A 18 -0.76 7.28 4.45
N VAL A 19 -0.58 8.59 4.64
CA VAL A 19 0.70 9.13 5.14
C VAL A 19 0.95 8.60 6.54
N ALA A 20 2.12 7.98 6.73
CA ALA A 20 2.57 7.40 7.99
C ALA A 20 3.87 8.08 8.46
N PRO A 21 4.24 7.95 9.76
CA PRO A 21 5.43 8.60 10.32
C PRO A 21 6.76 8.26 9.66
N ARG A 22 6.82 7.18 8.87
CA ARG A 22 8.02 6.74 8.16
C ARG A 22 7.79 6.53 6.66
N GLY A 23 6.60 6.81 6.13
CA GLY A 23 6.30 6.55 4.73
C GLY A 23 4.81 6.51 4.41
N LEU A 24 4.37 5.44 3.73
CA LEU A 24 3.00 5.24 3.27
C LEU A 24 2.50 3.86 3.68
N GLY A 25 1.26 3.75 4.15
CA GLY A 25 0.74 2.47 4.61
C GLY A 25 -0.74 2.24 4.29
N THR A 26 -1.14 0.97 4.26
CA THR A 26 -2.53 0.58 4.01
C THR A 26 -3.46 0.80 5.20
N SER A 27 -2.90 1.10 6.39
CA SER A 27 -3.55 0.92 7.70
C SER A 27 -4.02 -0.53 7.93
N LEU A 28 -4.80 -0.77 8.98
CA LEU A 28 -5.27 -2.12 9.36
C LEU A 28 -6.23 -2.71 8.32
N VAL A 29 -5.79 -3.68 7.53
CA VAL A 29 -6.60 -4.41 6.55
C VAL A 29 -7.07 -5.72 7.19
N PRO A 30 -8.37 -5.96 7.41
CA PRO A 30 -8.84 -7.28 7.83
C PRO A 30 -8.48 -8.30 6.75
N TYR A 31 -8.22 -9.55 7.12
CA TYR A 31 -8.06 -10.64 6.15
C TYR A 31 -9.39 -11.38 6.00
N ALA A 32 -9.88 -11.50 4.77
CA ALA A 32 -11.14 -12.18 4.46
C ALA A 32 -10.96 -13.45 3.62
N GLY A 33 -9.72 -13.96 3.51
CA GLY A 33 -9.46 -15.17 2.75
C GLY A 33 -9.99 -16.43 3.44
N ASP A 34 -10.08 -17.51 2.67
CA ASP A 34 -10.74 -18.76 3.07
C ASP A 34 -9.94 -19.60 4.09
N ASN A 35 -8.73 -19.16 4.50
CA ASN A 35 -7.92 -19.87 5.48
C ASN A 35 -8.55 -19.75 6.88
N PRO A 36 -9.16 -20.81 7.44
CA PRO A 36 -9.89 -20.72 8.70
C PRO A 36 -8.96 -20.43 9.89
N ALA A 37 -7.69 -20.81 9.78
CA ALA A 37 -6.69 -20.55 10.82
C ALA A 37 -6.38 -19.05 10.99
N ARG A 38 -6.66 -18.25 9.97
CA ARG A 38 -6.40 -16.79 9.91
C ARG A 38 -7.68 -15.96 10.08
N HIS A 39 -8.80 -16.59 10.43
CA HIS A 39 -10.08 -15.88 10.54
C HIS A 39 -10.05 -14.82 11.64
N GLY A 40 -10.38 -13.57 11.28
CA GLY A 40 -10.33 -12.43 12.19
C GLY A 40 -8.94 -11.79 12.35
N GLU A 41 -7.92 -12.31 11.65
CA GLU A 41 -6.64 -11.61 11.56
C GLU A 41 -6.73 -10.37 10.67
N ALA A 42 -5.81 -9.46 10.90
CA ALA A 42 -5.60 -8.28 10.08
C ALA A 42 -4.11 -8.10 9.77
N PHE A 43 -3.82 -7.37 8.72
CA PHE A 43 -2.46 -7.05 8.31
C PHE A 43 -2.34 -5.60 7.86
N ALA A 44 -1.12 -5.10 7.77
CA ALA A 44 -0.80 -3.84 7.14
C ALA A 44 0.42 -4.04 6.24
N LEU A 45 0.40 -3.39 5.07
CA LEU A 45 1.59 -3.17 4.27
C LEU A 45 2.03 -1.72 4.44
N THR A 46 3.32 -1.51 4.71
CA THR A 46 3.91 -0.18 4.87
C THR A 46 5.14 -0.08 4.00
N PHE A 47 5.17 0.95 3.15
CA PHE A 47 6.40 1.42 2.54
C PHE A 47 7.09 2.30 3.58
N ASP A 48 8.18 1.83 4.15
CA ASP A 48 9.09 2.68 4.90
C ASP A 48 9.97 3.43 3.89
N LEU A 49 9.83 4.74 3.84
CA LEU A 49 10.51 5.64 2.89
C LEU A 49 11.69 6.37 3.54
N ILE A 50 12.14 5.90 4.72
CA ILE A 50 13.37 6.31 5.39
C ILE A 50 14.43 5.21 5.20
N ASP A 51 14.12 3.99 5.65
CA ASP A 51 15.04 2.85 5.56
C ASP A 51 14.81 2.04 4.27
N HIS A 52 13.73 2.33 3.54
CA HIS A 52 13.38 1.73 2.26
C HIS A 52 12.91 0.26 2.24
N PRO A 53 12.40 -0.40 3.30
CA PRO A 53 11.69 -1.67 3.12
C PRO A 53 10.20 -1.51 2.76
N LEU A 54 9.65 -2.50 2.05
CA LEU A 54 8.23 -2.83 2.13
C LEU A 54 8.03 -3.84 3.26
N GLU A 55 7.25 -3.46 4.26
CA GLU A 55 7.00 -4.26 5.46
C GLU A 55 5.56 -4.78 5.47
N LEU A 56 5.39 -6.06 5.79
CA LEU A 56 4.14 -6.71 6.13
C LEU A 56 4.10 -6.97 7.63
N THR A 57 3.11 -6.39 8.31
CA THR A 57 2.85 -6.67 9.73
C THR A 57 1.48 -7.31 9.88
N THR A 58 1.35 -8.35 10.71
CA THR A 58 0.06 -8.98 11.04
C THR A 58 -0.35 -8.72 12.48
N SER A 59 -1.65 -8.82 12.77
CA SER A 59 -2.18 -8.76 14.13
C SER A 59 -1.76 -9.94 15.01
N ALA A 60 -1.22 -11.00 14.40
CA ALA A 60 -0.61 -12.14 15.09
C ALA A 60 0.87 -11.89 15.48
N GLY A 61 1.43 -10.73 15.11
CA GLY A 61 2.80 -10.34 15.46
C GLY A 61 3.86 -10.73 14.43
N THR A 62 3.48 -11.32 13.29
CA THR A 62 4.40 -11.53 12.16
C THR A 62 4.85 -10.18 11.64
N CYS A 63 6.15 -10.02 11.44
CA CYS A 63 6.76 -8.89 10.75
C CYS A 63 7.78 -9.45 9.76
N ASP A 64 7.56 -9.20 8.49
CA ASP A 64 8.44 -9.65 7.40
C ASP A 64 8.41 -8.60 6.29
N GLY A 65 9.34 -8.66 5.35
CA GLY A 65 9.45 -7.64 4.31
C GLY A 65 10.64 -7.82 3.40
N PHE A 66 10.84 -6.82 2.54
CA PHE A 66 12.01 -6.78 1.68
C PHE A 66 12.41 -5.36 1.30
N ASP A 67 13.69 -5.16 1.03
CA ASP A 67 14.24 -3.88 0.64
C ASP A 67 13.74 -3.42 -0.74
N LEU A 68 13.35 -2.15 -0.79
CA LEU A 68 13.06 -1.42 -2.02
C LEU A 68 14.37 -0.89 -2.60
N GLU A 69 14.61 -1.31 -3.82
CA GLU A 69 15.78 -1.07 -4.63
C GLU A 69 15.35 -1.02 -6.10
N PRO A 70 16.20 -0.54 -7.02
CA PRO A 70 15.87 -0.60 -8.45
C PRO A 70 15.52 -2.03 -8.88
N MET A 71 14.25 -2.26 -9.17
CA MET A 71 13.71 -3.54 -9.61
C MET A 71 12.53 -3.27 -10.55
N THR A 72 12.25 -4.22 -11.45
CA THR A 72 11.11 -4.07 -12.36
C THR A 72 9.79 -4.12 -11.61
N VAL A 73 8.72 -3.56 -12.19
CA VAL A 73 7.35 -3.72 -11.66
C VAL A 73 6.98 -5.21 -11.54
N ALA A 74 7.38 -6.03 -12.52
CA ALA A 74 7.24 -7.48 -12.47
C ALA A 74 7.93 -8.11 -11.26
N GLU A 75 9.15 -7.71 -10.95
CA GLU A 75 9.87 -8.20 -9.77
C GLU A 75 9.19 -7.77 -8.47
N PHE A 76 8.85 -6.50 -8.35
CA PHE A 76 8.13 -5.97 -7.20
C PHE A 76 6.81 -6.72 -6.96
N TYR A 77 6.04 -6.96 -8.02
CA TYR A 77 4.80 -7.75 -7.97
C TYR A 77 5.07 -9.16 -7.42
N ARG A 78 6.05 -9.88 -7.96
CA ARG A 78 6.38 -11.24 -7.52
C ARG A 78 6.80 -11.29 -6.06
N ARG A 79 7.73 -10.41 -5.63
CA ARG A 79 8.19 -10.32 -4.24
C ARG A 79 7.03 -10.01 -3.28
N THR A 80 6.14 -9.10 -3.66
CA THR A 80 4.98 -8.74 -2.85
C THR A 80 3.98 -9.89 -2.72
N MET A 81 3.72 -10.64 -3.78
CA MET A 81 2.84 -11.81 -3.73
C MET A 81 3.46 -12.96 -2.94
N ALA A 82 4.77 -13.18 -3.09
CA ALA A 82 5.52 -14.18 -2.31
C ALA A 82 5.48 -13.86 -0.80
N LEU A 83 5.83 -12.62 -0.41
CA LEU A 83 5.77 -12.15 0.98
C LEU A 83 4.41 -12.45 1.64
N ARG A 84 3.32 -12.27 0.90
CA ARG A 84 1.97 -12.55 1.41
C ARG A 84 1.64 -14.03 1.42
N ALA A 85 2.10 -14.80 0.44
CA ALA A 85 1.92 -16.24 0.42
C ALA A 85 2.66 -16.91 1.60
N ASP A 86 3.89 -16.47 1.88
CA ASP A 86 4.71 -16.96 3.00
C ASP A 86 4.08 -16.61 4.36
N ALA A 87 3.40 -15.46 4.44
CA ALA A 87 2.58 -15.09 5.59
C ALA A 87 1.20 -15.79 5.63
N GLU A 88 0.91 -16.70 4.69
CA GLU A 88 -0.39 -17.39 4.52
C GLU A 88 -1.61 -16.47 4.32
N LEU A 89 -1.38 -15.32 3.68
CA LEU A 89 -2.38 -14.32 3.36
C LEU A 89 -2.54 -14.17 1.83
N PRO A 90 -2.84 -15.24 1.05
CA PRO A 90 -2.98 -15.12 -0.40
C PRO A 90 -4.04 -14.07 -0.81
N VAL A 91 -3.86 -13.47 -2.00
CA VAL A 91 -4.89 -12.63 -2.61
C VAL A 91 -4.77 -12.72 -4.12
N THR A 92 -5.91 -12.58 -4.80
CA THR A 92 -5.96 -12.34 -6.24
C THR A 92 -6.27 -10.86 -6.47
N ILE A 93 -5.51 -10.19 -7.33
CA ILE A 93 -5.79 -8.82 -7.77
C ILE A 93 -5.91 -8.76 -9.28
N ASN A 94 -6.60 -7.74 -9.80
CA ASN A 94 -6.45 -7.37 -11.21
C ASN A 94 -5.02 -6.88 -11.44
N THR A 95 -4.34 -7.46 -12.42
CA THR A 95 -2.92 -7.21 -12.73
C THR A 95 -2.72 -6.06 -13.70
N THR A 96 -3.76 -5.70 -14.45
CA THR A 96 -3.72 -4.63 -15.45
C THR A 96 -3.85 -3.26 -14.75
N PRO A 97 -2.88 -2.35 -14.93
CA PRO A 97 -2.98 -0.98 -14.44
C PRO A 97 -4.22 -0.27 -14.99
N ASN A 98 -4.90 0.52 -14.17
CA ASN A 98 -6.04 1.33 -14.60
C ASN A 98 -5.57 2.72 -15.04
N GLU A 99 -6.35 3.38 -15.91
CA GLU A 99 -6.16 4.78 -16.32
C GLU A 99 -4.84 5.12 -17.02
N ILE A 100 -4.07 4.11 -17.45
CA ILE A 100 -2.84 4.25 -18.22
C ILE A 100 -3.09 3.73 -19.64
N ALA A 101 -2.87 4.58 -20.66
CA ALA A 101 -2.90 4.15 -22.05
C ALA A 101 -1.72 3.20 -22.32
N ASP A 102 -1.96 2.14 -23.10
CA ASP A 102 -0.96 1.12 -23.45
C ASP A 102 -0.27 0.50 -22.21
N SER A 103 -1.05 0.23 -21.15
CA SER A 103 -0.54 -0.36 -19.92
C SER A 103 0.06 -1.75 -20.13
N ILE A 104 1.21 -2.01 -19.50
CA ILE A 104 1.78 -3.35 -19.38
C ILE A 104 1.24 -3.98 -18.10
N ASP A 105 0.80 -5.24 -18.16
CA ASP A 105 0.36 -5.97 -16.99
C ASP A 105 1.50 -6.11 -15.97
N SER A 106 1.17 -5.93 -14.69
CA SER A 106 2.19 -5.86 -13.63
C SER A 106 3.16 -7.04 -13.61
N PRO A 107 2.73 -8.31 -13.80
CA PRO A 107 3.64 -9.47 -13.84
C PRO A 107 4.61 -9.48 -15.04
N ASP A 108 4.29 -8.74 -16.11
CA ASP A 108 5.03 -8.72 -17.37
C ASP A 108 5.83 -7.42 -17.57
N ASP A 109 5.59 -6.40 -16.73
CA ASP A 109 6.25 -5.11 -16.82
C ASP A 109 7.70 -5.18 -16.34
N THR A 110 8.57 -5.46 -17.31
CA THR A 110 10.03 -5.41 -17.19
C THR A 110 10.63 -4.10 -17.70
N THR A 111 9.80 -3.17 -18.18
CA THR A 111 10.23 -1.88 -18.74
C THR A 111 10.51 -0.89 -17.62
N HIS A 112 9.58 -0.73 -16.67
CA HIS A 112 9.72 0.21 -15.57
C HIS A 112 10.50 -0.41 -14.42
N HIS A 113 11.62 0.21 -14.03
CA HIS A 113 12.55 -0.35 -13.04
C HIS A 113 13.32 0.68 -12.19
N THR A 114 12.99 1.96 -12.31
CA THR A 114 13.71 3.03 -11.60
C THR A 114 13.18 3.19 -10.17
N TYR A 115 14.09 3.18 -9.20
CA TYR A 115 13.82 3.53 -7.82
C TYR A 115 14.97 4.37 -7.26
N ASP A 116 14.72 5.64 -6.94
CA ASP A 116 15.70 6.58 -6.39
C ASP A 116 15.29 6.91 -4.95
N ARG A 117 16.11 6.43 -4.00
CA ARG A 117 15.83 6.54 -2.56
C ARG A 117 15.66 7.99 -2.11
N ASP A 118 16.55 8.87 -2.54
CA ASP A 118 16.54 10.28 -2.14
C ASP A 118 15.30 11.02 -2.68
N ARG A 119 14.91 10.72 -3.92
CA ARG A 119 13.69 11.29 -4.51
C ARG A 119 12.42 10.82 -3.81
N ILE A 120 12.35 9.53 -3.49
CA ILE A 120 11.20 8.95 -2.79
C ILE A 120 11.11 9.48 -1.35
N HIS A 121 12.25 9.62 -0.67
CA HIS A 121 12.30 10.25 0.65
C HIS A 121 11.82 11.70 0.60
N SER A 122 12.27 12.47 -0.41
CA SER A 122 11.84 13.86 -0.62
C SER A 122 10.33 13.96 -0.90
N LEU A 123 9.78 13.04 -1.70
CA LEU A 123 8.33 12.95 -1.94
C LEU A 123 7.58 12.71 -0.62
N TRP A 124 8.04 11.78 0.20
CA TRP A 124 7.42 11.51 1.50
C TRP A 124 7.43 12.74 2.42
N GLN A 125 8.56 13.45 2.51
CA GLN A 125 8.64 14.70 3.29
C GLN A 125 7.64 15.75 2.79
N ALA A 126 7.44 15.86 1.47
CA ALA A 126 6.42 16.73 0.90
C ALA A 126 5.00 16.29 1.29
N LEU A 127 4.70 14.99 1.25
CA LEU A 127 3.41 14.44 1.68
C LEU A 127 3.12 14.71 3.16
N VAL A 128 4.12 14.65 4.04
CA VAL A 128 3.99 15.02 5.45
C VAL A 128 3.57 16.49 5.60
N GLN A 129 4.15 17.40 4.81
CA GLN A 129 3.75 18.80 4.85
C GLN A 129 2.35 19.03 4.26
N ILE A 130 2.00 18.31 3.19
CA ILE A 130 0.66 18.35 2.58
C ILE A 130 -0.38 17.92 3.61
N ASP A 131 -0.16 16.81 4.33
CA ASP A 131 -1.08 16.34 5.38
C ASP A 131 -1.29 17.40 6.47
N ARG A 132 -0.20 18.02 6.96
CA ARG A 132 -0.26 19.09 7.95
C ARG A 132 -1.11 20.28 7.48
N VAL A 133 -0.90 20.74 6.24
CA VAL A 133 -1.61 21.90 5.68
C VAL A 133 -3.07 21.56 5.40
N PHE A 134 -3.34 20.40 4.79
CA PHE A 134 -4.70 20.00 4.41
C PHE A 134 -5.54 19.67 5.63
N THR A 135 -4.94 19.08 6.67
CA THR A 135 -5.62 18.86 7.96
C THR A 135 -6.04 20.19 8.60
N ARG A 136 -5.18 21.21 8.58
CA ARG A 136 -5.56 22.54 9.06
C ARG A 136 -6.70 23.13 8.23
N PHE A 137 -6.58 23.08 6.91
CA PHE A 137 -7.60 23.65 6.02
C PHE A 137 -8.97 22.99 6.17
N ARG A 138 -9.02 21.66 6.29
CA ARG A 138 -10.28 20.92 6.40
C ARG A 138 -10.93 21.01 7.79
N ALA A 139 -10.21 21.48 8.81
CA ALA A 139 -10.73 21.54 10.18
C ALA A 139 -11.93 22.50 10.32
N ASP A 140 -11.97 23.55 9.52
CA ASP A 140 -13.06 24.53 9.52
C ASP A 140 -14.23 24.12 8.59
N TYR A 141 -14.13 23.00 7.88
CA TYR A 141 -15.16 22.53 6.97
C TYR A 141 -16.18 21.65 7.71
N TRP A 142 -17.46 22.03 7.64
CA TRP A 142 -18.54 21.37 8.41
C TRP A 142 -19.17 20.17 7.67
N GLY A 143 -18.74 19.91 6.44
CA GLY A 143 -19.17 18.75 5.66
C GLY A 143 -18.25 17.54 5.81
N LYS A 144 -18.48 16.52 4.98
CA LYS A 144 -17.62 15.33 4.93
C LYS A 144 -16.28 15.66 4.24
N ALA A 145 -15.17 15.44 4.94
CA ALA A 145 -13.82 15.54 4.39
C ALA A 145 -13.04 14.23 4.59
N SER A 146 -12.20 13.86 3.63
CA SER A 146 -11.28 12.73 3.75
C SER A 146 -9.93 13.17 4.33
N PRO A 147 -9.16 12.25 4.94
CA PRO A 147 -7.72 12.45 5.14
C PRO A 147 -7.00 12.66 3.80
N VAL A 148 -5.69 12.96 3.87
CA VAL A 148 -4.85 12.89 2.68
C VAL A 148 -4.75 11.44 2.23
N HIS A 149 -5.07 11.21 0.97
CA HIS A 149 -5.05 9.92 0.31
C HIS A 149 -4.01 9.97 -0.81
N PHE A 150 -3.14 8.96 -0.86
CA PHE A 150 -2.22 8.74 -1.97
C PHE A 150 -2.72 7.54 -2.79
N PHE A 151 -2.88 7.74 -4.10
CA PHE A 151 -3.38 6.75 -5.06
C PHE A 151 -2.31 6.46 -6.12
#